data_AF-A0A8T1AWI8-F1
#
_entry.id   AF-A0A8T1AWI8-F1
#
_cell.length_a   1.000
_cell.length_b   1.000
_cell.length_c   1.000
_cell.angle_alpha   90.00
_cell.angle_beta   90.00
_cell.angle_gamma   90.00
#
_symmetry.space_group_name_H-M   'P 1'
#
loop_
_entity.id
_entity.type
_entity.pdbx_description
1 polymer ?
#
loop_
_entity_poly.entity_id
_entity_poly.type
_entity_poly.pdbx_seq_one_letter_code
_entity_poly.pdbx_strand_id
1 'polypeptide(L)'
;MHDVVTEYFRVFRRGFIEPDGSRVAELDFLRLSMEPDLDAGTVCGFEALVRNWGVFSQLFDDVRFQSEQVDQITENSLVVTTTTSLTISKRSMIGVFLYQGFSGSPAQYKRLMNVVGKVLGRRLTLSGTVRFTWDNSTKRMTGLISQSDIISPLLQLLDDVEDISIMFSSACMTLECNLLEDSFSQYPLYR
;
A
#
# COMPACT_ATOMS: atom_id res chain seq x y z
N MET A 1 8.36 -18.50 10.78
CA MET A 1 8.63 -17.26 10.01
C MET A 1 8.13 -17.39 8.56
N HIS A 2 8.68 -18.31 7.76
CA HIS A 2 8.32 -18.45 6.33
C HIS A 2 6.82 -18.73 6.07
N ASP A 3 6.16 -19.53 6.91
CA ASP A 3 4.73 -19.82 6.74
C ASP A 3 3.87 -18.55 6.92
N VAL A 4 4.21 -17.71 7.90
CA VAL A 4 3.51 -16.44 8.16
C VAL A 4 3.68 -15.48 6.98
N VAL A 5 4.89 -15.39 6.43
CA VAL A 5 5.16 -14.59 5.22
C VAL A 5 4.38 -15.11 4.03
N THR A 6 4.40 -16.43 3.79
CA THR A 6 3.69 -17.05 2.67
C THR A 6 2.19 -16.79 2.78
N GLU A 7 1.63 -16.93 3.97
CA GLU A 7 0.22 -16.66 4.24
C GLU A 7 -0.13 -15.18 4.05
N TYR A 8 0.74 -14.26 4.49
CA TYR A 8 0.55 -12.83 4.27
C TYR A 8 0.40 -12.50 2.78
N PHE A 9 1.32 -12.98 1.94
CA PHE A 9 1.22 -12.78 0.49
C PHE A 9 0.01 -13.49 -0.12
N ARG A 10 -0.40 -14.65 0.42
CA ARG A 10 -1.59 -15.36 -0.06
C ARG A 10 -2.87 -14.56 0.19
N VAL A 11 -3.02 -14.02 1.40
CA VAL A 11 -4.20 -13.24 1.82
C VAL A 11 -4.32 -11.96 1.01
N PHE A 12 -3.23 -11.19 0.90
CA PHE A 12 -3.25 -9.86 0.26
C PHE A 12 -2.93 -9.88 -1.24
N ARG A 13 -2.81 -11.07 -1.86
CA ARG A 13 -2.37 -11.24 -3.26
C ARG A 13 -3.13 -10.39 -4.28
N ARG A 14 -4.41 -10.14 -4.04
CA ARG A 14 -5.30 -9.37 -4.94
C ARG A 14 -5.79 -8.08 -4.28
N GLY A 15 -5.00 -7.54 -3.37
CA GLY A 15 -5.50 -6.64 -2.35
C GLY A 15 -6.36 -7.41 -1.34
N PHE A 16 -7.16 -6.67 -0.58
CA PHE A 16 -8.10 -7.18 0.39
C PHE A 16 -9.32 -6.28 0.41
N ILE A 17 -10.49 -6.86 0.19
CA ILE A 17 -11.77 -6.22 0.46
C ILE A 17 -12.45 -7.18 1.42
N GLU A 18 -12.73 -6.71 2.63
CA GLU A 18 -13.35 -7.54 3.65
C GLU A 18 -14.72 -8.02 3.14
N PRO A 19 -14.96 -9.34 3.10
CA PRO A 19 -16.24 -9.86 2.62
C PRO A 19 -17.33 -9.66 3.68
N ASP A 20 -18.28 -8.76 3.42
CA ASP A 20 -19.61 -8.63 4.06
C ASP A 20 -19.67 -8.90 5.59
N GLY A 21 -18.65 -8.50 6.35
CA GLY A 21 -18.55 -8.72 7.81
C GLY A 21 -18.33 -10.18 8.25
N SER A 22 -18.04 -11.08 7.31
CA SER A 22 -17.77 -12.49 7.58
C SER A 22 -16.34 -12.70 8.08
N ARG A 23 -16.19 -13.55 9.09
CA ARG A 23 -14.88 -13.89 9.65
C ARG A 23 -14.02 -14.60 8.59
N VAL A 24 -12.88 -14.01 8.26
CA VAL A 24 -11.91 -14.58 7.33
C VAL A 24 -10.91 -15.42 8.15
N ALA A 25 -11.02 -16.75 8.08
CA ALA A 25 -10.19 -17.66 8.87
C ALA A 25 -8.69 -17.46 8.62
N GLU A 26 -8.32 -17.03 7.41
CA GLU A 26 -6.96 -16.67 7.04
C GLU A 26 -6.40 -15.48 7.84
N LEU A 27 -7.26 -14.53 8.21
CA LEU A 27 -6.87 -13.41 9.06
C LEU A 27 -6.61 -13.86 10.50
N ASP A 28 -7.30 -14.89 10.99
CA ASP A 28 -7.08 -15.41 12.35
C ASP A 28 -5.65 -15.95 12.52
N PHE A 29 -5.13 -16.68 11.52
CA PHE A 29 -3.76 -17.18 11.56
C PHE A 29 -2.73 -16.05 11.60
N LEU A 30 -2.90 -15.04 10.74
CA LEU A 30 -2.00 -13.88 10.71
C LEU A 30 -2.09 -13.10 12.04
N ARG A 31 -3.30 -12.87 12.54
CA ARG A 31 -3.56 -12.20 13.82
C ARG A 31 -2.85 -12.86 14.98
N LEU A 32 -2.91 -14.19 15.08
CA LEU A 32 -2.26 -14.95 16.15
C LEU A 32 -0.73 -14.97 16.02
N SER A 33 -0.22 -14.77 14.81
CA SER A 33 1.21 -14.78 14.50
C SER A 33 1.89 -13.41 14.68
N MET A 34 1.13 -12.35 14.93
CA MET A 34 1.60 -10.96 15.03
C MET A 34 1.42 -10.42 16.45
N GLU A 35 2.33 -9.53 16.86
CA GLU A 35 2.21 -8.78 18.11
C GLU A 35 1.04 -7.77 18.03
N PRO A 36 0.35 -7.47 19.14
CA PRO A 36 -0.74 -6.50 19.15
C PRO A 36 -0.34 -5.11 18.65
N ASP A 37 0.90 -4.71 18.92
CA ASP A 37 1.54 -3.44 18.57
C ASP A 37 2.52 -3.57 17.38
N LEU A 38 2.27 -4.53 16.48
CA LEU A 38 3.03 -4.72 15.23
C LEU A 38 3.27 -3.38 14.51
N ASP A 39 4.52 -3.03 14.28
CA ASP A 39 4.88 -1.87 13.47
C ASP A 39 4.74 -2.19 11.98
N ALA A 40 3.76 -1.57 11.32
CA ALA A 40 3.55 -1.69 9.88
C ALA A 40 3.85 -0.39 9.12
N GLY A 41 4.74 0.44 9.65
CA GLY A 41 5.18 1.69 9.05
C GLY A 41 4.20 2.84 9.29
N THR A 42 3.24 3.04 8.38
CA THR A 42 2.25 4.12 8.53
C THR A 42 1.07 3.77 9.44
N VAL A 43 0.99 2.52 9.90
CA VAL A 43 -0.06 2.01 10.79
C VAL A 43 0.52 1.08 11.85
N CYS A 44 -0.17 0.94 12.99
CA CYS A 44 0.25 0.10 14.10
C CYS A 44 -0.83 -0.94 14.45
N GLY A 45 -0.42 -2.20 14.58
CA GLY A 45 -1.25 -3.33 14.95
C GLY A 45 -1.97 -3.99 13.76
N PHE A 46 -2.38 -5.25 13.98
CA PHE A 46 -2.98 -6.11 12.95
C PHE A 46 -4.25 -5.51 12.32
N GLU A 47 -5.16 -4.98 13.13
CA GLU A 47 -6.43 -4.43 12.63
C GLU A 47 -6.20 -3.22 11.72
N ALA A 48 -5.24 -2.37 12.07
CA ALA A 48 -4.89 -1.21 11.25
C ALA A 48 -4.22 -1.62 9.94
N LEU A 49 -3.39 -2.67 9.95
CA LEU A 49 -2.80 -3.26 8.74
C LEU A 49 -3.86 -3.83 7.79
N VAL A 50 -4.81 -4.62 8.31
CA VAL A 50 -5.92 -5.17 7.50
C VAL A 50 -6.78 -4.05 6.93
N ARG A 51 -7.09 -3.04 7.75
CA ARG A 51 -7.83 -1.86 7.31
C ARG A 51 -7.09 -1.08 6.23
N ASN A 52 -5.78 -0.91 6.36
CA ASN A 52 -4.95 -0.25 5.35
C ASN A 52 -5.07 -0.96 4.00
N TRP A 53 -4.97 -2.29 3.96
CA TRP A 53 -5.21 -3.07 2.75
C TRP A 53 -6.63 -2.92 2.21
N GLY A 54 -7.62 -2.89 3.09
CA GLY A 54 -9.03 -2.62 2.78
C GLY A 54 -9.22 -1.31 2.03
N VAL A 55 -8.69 -0.22 2.58
CA VAL A 55 -8.79 1.12 1.98
C VAL A 55 -7.97 1.21 0.70
N PHE A 56 -6.75 0.67 0.69
CA PHE A 56 -5.90 0.61 -0.50
C PHE A 56 -6.60 -0.08 -1.68
N SER A 57 -7.26 -1.21 -1.42
CA SER A 57 -7.94 -2.00 -2.45
C SER A 57 -9.27 -1.40 -2.91
N GLN A 58 -9.86 -0.51 -2.12
CA GLN A 58 -10.98 0.32 -2.57
C GLN A 58 -10.51 1.47 -3.44
N LEU A 59 -9.39 2.10 -3.09
CA LEU A 59 -8.84 3.26 -3.78
C LEU A 59 -8.27 2.92 -5.15
N PHE A 60 -7.60 1.78 -5.28
CA PHE A 60 -6.97 1.35 -6.53
C PHE A 60 -7.66 0.12 -7.11
N ASP A 61 -7.84 0.12 -8.43
CA ASP A 61 -8.45 -1.01 -9.12
C ASP A 61 -7.36 -2.05 -9.49
N ASP A 62 -7.76 -3.31 -9.67
CA ASP A 62 -6.90 -4.41 -10.14
C ASP A 62 -5.58 -4.61 -9.38
N VAL A 63 -5.61 -4.40 -8.05
CA VAL A 63 -4.46 -4.62 -7.17
C VAL A 63 -3.97 -6.06 -7.25
N ARG A 64 -2.67 -6.24 -7.46
CA ARG A 64 -1.97 -7.52 -7.38
C ARG A 64 -0.69 -7.33 -6.59
N PHE A 65 -0.47 -8.16 -5.60
CA PHE A 65 0.68 -8.12 -4.72
C PHE A 65 1.35 -9.49 -4.71
N GLN A 66 2.62 -9.54 -5.11
CA GLN A 66 3.34 -10.80 -5.35
C GLN A 66 4.70 -10.76 -4.67
N SER A 67 5.08 -11.89 -4.08
CA SER A 67 6.46 -12.15 -3.66
C SER A 67 7.25 -12.79 -4.80
N GLU A 68 8.50 -12.40 -4.94
CA GLU A 68 9.40 -12.93 -5.97
C GLU A 68 10.54 -13.72 -5.34
N GLN A 69 11.24 -13.10 -4.38
CA GLN A 69 12.40 -13.68 -3.70
C GLN A 69 12.28 -13.42 -2.21
N VAL A 70 12.59 -14.43 -1.40
CA VAL A 70 12.61 -14.33 0.07
C VAL A 70 14.03 -14.54 0.54
N ASP A 71 14.61 -13.51 1.13
CA ASP A 71 15.96 -13.49 1.66
C ASP A 71 15.93 -13.44 3.19
N GLN A 72 16.63 -14.38 3.83
CA GLN A 72 16.83 -14.34 5.26
C GLN A 72 18.02 -13.45 5.60
N ILE A 73 17.76 -12.34 6.31
CA ILE A 73 18.80 -11.36 6.66
C ILE A 73 19.41 -11.68 8.02
N THR A 74 18.57 -12.07 8.98
CA THR A 74 19.00 -12.54 10.31
C THR A 74 18.17 -13.73 10.75
N GLU A 75 18.47 -14.29 11.92
CA GLU A 75 17.63 -15.32 12.55
C GLU A 75 16.18 -14.88 12.79
N ASN A 76 15.93 -13.56 12.88
CA ASN A 76 14.63 -12.98 13.23
C ASN A 76 14.10 -12.01 12.18
N SER A 77 14.67 -11.99 10.97
CA SER A 77 14.21 -11.07 9.93
C SER A 77 14.32 -11.66 8.53
N LEU A 78 13.29 -11.40 7.75
CA LEU A 78 13.19 -11.75 6.34
C LEU A 78 12.96 -10.48 5.53
N VAL A 79 13.59 -10.38 4.37
CA VAL A 79 13.26 -9.38 3.36
C VAL A 79 12.71 -10.11 2.15
N VAL A 80 11.58 -9.62 1.64
CA VAL A 80 10.94 -10.19 0.46
C VAL A 80 10.92 -9.15 -0.64
N THR A 81 11.48 -9.47 -1.80
CA THR A 81 11.31 -8.67 -3.00
C THR A 81 9.90 -8.85 -3.53
N THR A 82 9.24 -7.74 -3.84
CA THR A 82 7.84 -7.73 -4.24
C THR A 82 7.62 -7.00 -5.54
N THR A 83 6.57 -7.45 -6.24
CA THR A 83 5.96 -6.70 -7.32
C THR A 83 4.52 -6.38 -6.96
N THR A 84 4.18 -5.09 -6.95
CA THR A 84 2.83 -4.58 -6.73
C THR A 84 2.31 -3.99 -8.03
N SER A 85 1.18 -4.45 -8.54
CA SER A 85 0.53 -3.83 -9.69
C SER A 85 -0.83 -3.28 -9.31
N LEU A 86 -1.16 -2.10 -9.82
CA LEU A 86 -2.43 -1.42 -9.53
C LEU A 86 -2.84 -0.54 -10.71
N THR A 87 -4.13 -0.22 -10.81
CA THR A 87 -4.67 0.67 -11.84
C THR A 87 -5.11 1.98 -11.19
N ILE A 88 -4.63 3.11 -11.74
CA ILE A 88 -5.03 4.44 -11.30
C ILE A 88 -6.39 4.77 -11.91
N SER A 89 -7.45 4.64 -11.13
CA SER A 89 -8.82 4.94 -11.57
C SER A 89 -9.22 6.38 -11.22
N LYS A 90 -10.40 6.81 -11.67
CA LYS A 90 -10.96 8.11 -11.27
C LYS A 90 -11.11 8.19 -9.74
N ARG A 91 -11.43 7.06 -9.10
CA ARG A 91 -11.55 6.96 -7.64
C ARG A 91 -10.19 7.14 -6.98
N SER A 92 -9.14 6.47 -7.47
CA SER A 92 -7.77 6.68 -6.97
C SER A 92 -7.36 8.14 -7.09
N MET A 93 -7.74 8.79 -8.21
CA MET A 93 -7.34 10.16 -8.48
C MET A 93 -7.98 11.16 -7.51
N ILE A 94 -9.27 11.01 -7.23
CA ILE A 94 -9.97 11.86 -6.27
C ILE A 94 -9.56 11.51 -4.83
N GLY A 95 -9.55 10.22 -4.50
CA GLY A 95 -9.37 9.73 -3.13
C GLY A 95 -7.93 9.70 -2.64
N VAL A 96 -6.94 9.69 -3.55
CA VAL A 96 -5.52 9.68 -3.19
C VAL A 96 -4.85 10.99 -3.57
N PHE A 97 -4.75 11.30 -4.85
CA PHE A 97 -3.85 12.36 -5.34
C PHE A 97 -4.44 13.77 -5.25
N LEU A 98 -5.76 13.88 -5.20
CA LEU A 98 -6.49 15.14 -5.01
C LEU A 98 -7.16 15.22 -3.62
N TYR A 99 -6.72 14.40 -2.66
CA TYR A 99 -7.38 14.21 -1.36
C TYR A 99 -7.59 15.52 -0.59
N GLN A 100 -6.55 16.37 -0.52
CA GLN A 100 -6.60 17.66 0.20
C GLN A 100 -7.14 18.81 -0.66
N GLY A 101 -7.58 18.52 -1.89
CA GLY A 101 -7.85 19.54 -2.90
C GLY A 101 -6.58 20.17 -3.46
N PHE A 102 -6.73 20.89 -4.56
CA PHE A 102 -5.61 21.57 -5.22
C PHE A 102 -5.60 23.06 -4.86
N SER A 103 -4.47 23.56 -4.34
CA SER A 103 -4.30 24.95 -3.90
C SER A 103 -3.28 25.75 -4.73
N GLY A 104 -2.83 25.22 -5.86
CA GLY A 104 -1.85 25.88 -6.73
C GLY A 104 -2.44 26.92 -7.69
N SER A 105 -1.56 27.56 -8.45
CA SER A 105 -1.92 28.55 -9.47
C SER A 105 -2.73 27.92 -10.63
N PRO A 106 -3.46 28.73 -11.42
CA PRO A 106 -4.17 28.23 -12.61
C PRO A 106 -3.27 27.50 -13.62
N ALA A 107 -2.00 27.91 -13.74
CA ALA A 107 -1.02 27.26 -14.60
C ALA A 107 -0.65 25.85 -14.08
N GLN A 108 -0.43 25.73 -12.76
CA GLN A 108 -0.17 24.43 -12.14
C GLN A 108 -1.41 23.52 -12.18
N TYR A 109 -2.63 24.06 -12.04
CA TYR A 109 -3.85 23.28 -12.22
C TYR A 109 -3.98 22.72 -13.64
N LYS A 110 -3.71 23.55 -14.66
CA LYS A 110 -3.69 23.08 -16.06
C LYS A 110 -2.66 21.96 -16.26
N ARG A 111 -1.47 22.12 -15.67
CA ARG A 111 -0.42 21.10 -15.70
C ARG A 111 -0.86 19.80 -15.02
N LEU A 112 -1.47 19.89 -13.84
CA LEU A 112 -2.05 18.75 -13.13
C LEU A 112 -3.12 18.03 -13.97
N MET A 113 -4.00 18.75 -14.67
CA MET A 113 -5.00 18.13 -15.54
C MET A 113 -4.37 17.38 -16.72
N ASN A 114 -3.25 17.86 -17.26
CA ASN A 114 -2.48 17.12 -18.27
C ASN A 114 -1.88 15.84 -17.67
N VAL A 115 -1.32 15.92 -16.46
CA VAL A 115 -0.78 14.76 -15.71
C VAL A 115 -1.87 13.72 -15.46
N VAL A 116 -3.03 14.14 -14.96
CA VAL A 116 -4.21 13.29 -14.75
C VAL A 116 -4.60 12.59 -16.05
N GLY A 117 -4.62 13.31 -17.18
CA GLY A 117 -4.92 12.73 -18.49
C GLY A 117 -3.93 11.65 -18.94
N LYS A 118 -2.65 11.73 -18.53
CA LYS A 118 -1.62 10.73 -18.84
C LYS A 118 -1.75 9.46 -17.98
N VAL A 119 -2.06 9.62 -16.69
CA VAL A 119 -2.04 8.51 -15.69
C VAL A 119 -3.39 7.83 -15.48
N LEU A 120 -4.50 8.50 -15.77
CA LEU A 120 -5.83 7.93 -15.55
C LEU A 120 -6.05 6.67 -16.41
N GLY A 121 -6.51 5.60 -15.77
CA GLY A 121 -6.70 4.28 -16.38
C GLY A 121 -5.40 3.52 -16.64
N ARG A 122 -4.23 4.04 -16.25
CA ARG A 122 -2.96 3.33 -16.41
C ARG A 122 -2.75 2.31 -15.31
N ARG A 123 -2.26 1.14 -15.71
CA ARG A 123 -1.76 0.13 -14.81
C ARG A 123 -0.29 0.38 -14.52
N LEU A 124 0.06 0.59 -13.26
CA LEU A 124 1.43 0.67 -12.79
C LEU A 124 1.90 -0.69 -12.29
N THR A 125 3.20 -0.95 -12.42
CA THR A 125 3.89 -2.08 -11.81
C THR A 125 5.06 -1.52 -11.01
N LEU A 126 5.01 -1.74 -9.70
CA LEU A 126 5.93 -1.18 -8.72
C LEU A 126 6.83 -2.30 -8.22
N SER A 127 8.13 -2.10 -8.29
CA SER A 127 9.09 -2.94 -7.60
C SER A 127 9.20 -2.48 -6.15
N GLY A 128 9.29 -3.43 -5.22
CA GLY A 128 9.33 -3.12 -3.81
C GLY A 128 10.01 -4.19 -2.98
N THR A 129 10.02 -3.94 -1.68
CA THR A 129 10.42 -4.92 -0.68
C THR A 129 9.48 -4.85 0.52
N VAL A 130 9.36 -5.97 1.23
CA VAL A 130 8.77 -6.02 2.56
C VAL A 130 9.77 -6.65 3.52
N ARG A 131 10.12 -5.91 4.58
CA ARG A 131 10.91 -6.44 5.68
C ARG A 131 9.99 -6.90 6.80
N PHE A 132 10.13 -8.15 7.18
CA PHE A 132 9.42 -8.74 8.31
C PHE A 132 10.40 -8.98 9.46
N THR A 133 9.98 -8.69 10.69
CA THR A 133 10.79 -8.87 11.92
C THR A 133 10.00 -9.63 12.98
N TRP A 134 10.70 -10.43 13.79
CA TRP A 134 10.12 -11.23 14.87
C TRP A 134 10.77 -10.97 16.21
N ASP A 135 9.98 -11.11 17.28
CA ASP A 135 10.51 -11.23 18.63
C ASP A 135 10.99 -12.67 18.89
N ASN A 136 12.16 -12.77 19.51
CA ASN A 136 12.82 -14.04 19.70
C ASN A 136 12.21 -14.88 20.83
N SER A 137 11.53 -14.24 21.78
CA SER A 137 10.93 -14.87 22.95
C SER A 137 9.49 -15.31 22.69
N THR A 138 8.67 -14.45 22.11
CA THR A 138 7.25 -14.73 21.82
C THR A 138 7.06 -15.49 20.51
N LYS A 139 8.08 -15.50 19.64
CA LYS A 139 8.04 -16.05 18.27
C LYS A 139 6.97 -15.40 17.39
N ARG A 140 6.46 -14.22 17.77
CA ARG A 140 5.50 -13.44 17.00
C ARG A 140 6.20 -12.35 16.20
N MET A 141 5.56 -11.96 15.11
CA MET A 141 6.03 -10.88 14.24
C MET A 141 5.83 -9.53 14.95
N THR A 142 6.90 -8.74 15.04
CA THR A 142 6.91 -7.41 15.66
C THR A 142 6.83 -6.28 14.64
N GLY A 143 7.18 -6.55 13.38
CA GLY A 143 7.10 -5.52 12.34
C GLY A 143 7.03 -6.07 10.92
N LEU A 144 6.46 -5.25 10.05
CA LEU A 144 6.30 -5.45 8.61
C LEU A 144 6.42 -4.10 7.91
N ILE A 145 7.60 -3.76 7.42
CA ILE A 145 7.85 -2.48 6.74
C ILE A 145 7.87 -2.71 5.23
N SER A 146 6.89 -2.12 4.54
CA SER A 146 6.74 -2.19 3.09
C SER A 146 7.25 -0.92 2.41
N GLN A 147 8.00 -1.07 1.32
CA GLN A 147 8.47 0.02 0.48
C GLN A 147 8.28 -0.37 -0.98
N SER A 148 7.57 0.45 -1.77
CA SER A 148 7.38 0.23 -3.21
C SER A 148 7.72 1.50 -4.00
N ASP A 149 8.46 1.36 -5.10
CA ASP A 149 8.85 2.48 -5.95
C ASP A 149 7.72 2.84 -6.93
N ILE A 150 6.96 3.89 -6.61
CA ILE A 150 5.97 4.47 -7.52
C ILE A 150 6.56 5.51 -8.47
N ILE A 151 7.74 6.05 -8.17
CA ILE A 151 8.38 7.12 -8.94
C ILE A 151 8.81 6.57 -10.29
N SER A 152 9.52 5.44 -10.34
CA SER A 152 10.02 4.86 -11.58
C SER A 152 8.93 4.67 -12.66
N PRO A 153 7.80 4.00 -12.39
CA PRO A 153 6.76 3.82 -13.41
C PRO A 153 6.02 5.12 -13.74
N LEU A 154 5.89 6.06 -12.79
CA LEU A 154 5.32 7.38 -13.10
C LEU A 154 6.25 8.23 -13.97
N LEU A 155 7.55 8.18 -13.72
CA LEU A 155 8.54 8.90 -14.53
C LEU A 155 8.55 8.38 -15.97
N GLN A 156 8.42 7.06 -16.16
CA GLN A 156 8.26 6.46 -17.50
C GLN A 156 7.01 6.94 -18.24
N LEU A 157 5.92 7.27 -17.51
CA LEU A 157 4.66 7.74 -18.10
C LEU A 157 4.63 9.25 -18.34
N LEU A 158 5.24 10.02 -17.44
CA LEU A 158 5.14 11.47 -17.40
C LEU A 158 6.31 12.17 -18.10
N ASP A 159 7.49 11.52 -18.08
CA ASP A 159 8.79 12.03 -18.55
C ASP A 159 9.22 13.35 -17.87
N ASP A 160 8.71 13.60 -16.66
CA ASP A 160 9.01 14.80 -15.90
C ASP A 160 8.81 14.58 -14.39
N VAL A 161 9.82 14.90 -13.58
CA VAL A 161 9.78 14.80 -12.11
C VAL A 161 8.90 15.89 -11.50
N GLU A 162 8.81 17.07 -12.10
CA GLU A 162 7.92 18.13 -11.63
C GLU A 162 6.45 17.74 -11.78
N ASP A 163 6.10 16.96 -12.82
CA ASP A 163 4.76 16.39 -13.00
C ASP A 163 4.42 15.43 -11.85
N ILE A 164 5.38 14.62 -11.39
CA ILE A 164 5.22 13.74 -10.23
C ILE A 164 5.04 14.58 -8.95
N SER A 165 5.87 15.61 -8.76
CA SER A 165 5.78 16.49 -7.59
C SER A 165 4.41 17.18 -7.49
N ILE A 166 3.86 17.66 -8.61
CA ILE A 166 2.53 18.27 -8.67
C ILE A 166 1.43 17.24 -8.36
N MET A 167 1.58 15.99 -8.83
CA MET A 167 0.62 14.92 -8.54
C MET A 167 0.61 14.52 -7.06
N PHE A 168 1.75 14.62 -6.38
CA PHE A 168 1.89 14.27 -4.96
C PHE A 168 1.70 15.44 -3.99
N SER A 169 1.55 16.68 -4.47
CA SER A 169 1.47 17.86 -3.59
C SER A 169 0.25 17.86 -2.66
N SER A 170 -0.80 17.14 -3.03
CA SER A 170 -2.06 17.01 -2.27
C SER A 170 -2.40 15.56 -1.97
N ALA A 171 -1.44 14.64 -2.15
CA ALA A 171 -1.69 13.21 -2.04
C ALA A 171 -1.70 12.72 -0.58
N CYS A 172 -2.60 11.80 -0.26
CA CYS A 172 -2.63 11.12 1.05
C CYS A 172 -1.81 9.81 1.05
N MET A 173 -0.77 9.74 0.23
CA MET A 173 0.09 8.57 0.02
C MET A 173 1.55 9.02 -0.10
N THR A 174 2.47 8.21 0.42
CA THR A 174 3.93 8.43 0.28
C THR A 174 4.44 7.99 -1.10
N LEU A 175 5.66 8.43 -1.46
CA LEU A 175 6.35 7.96 -2.66
C LEU A 175 6.77 6.48 -2.58
N GLU A 176 6.64 5.86 -1.40
CA GLU A 176 6.85 4.43 -1.17
C GLU A 176 5.54 3.61 -1.33
N CYS A 177 4.47 4.25 -1.82
CA CYS A 177 3.13 3.68 -2.01
C CYS A 177 2.39 3.29 -0.71
N ASN A 178 2.74 3.90 0.42
CA ASN A 178 2.04 3.70 1.70
C ASN A 178 0.99 4.80 1.90
N LEU A 179 -0.24 4.42 2.28
CA LEU A 179 -1.28 5.38 2.64
C LEU A 179 -0.97 6.03 3.99
N LEU A 180 -1.31 7.31 4.12
CA LEU A 180 -1.23 8.03 5.39
C LEU A 180 -2.49 7.76 6.21
N GLU A 181 -2.36 7.58 7.52
CA GLU A 181 -3.47 7.17 8.41
C GLU A 181 -4.69 8.10 8.33
N ASP A 182 -4.46 9.41 8.13
CA ASP A 182 -5.52 10.42 7.97
C ASP A 182 -6.47 10.13 6.80
N SER A 183 -6.01 9.39 5.79
CA SER A 183 -6.82 8.98 4.62
C SER A 183 -7.96 8.03 4.98
N PHE A 184 -7.87 7.37 6.13
CA PHE A 184 -8.86 6.37 6.50
C PHE A 184 -10.16 6.95 7.05
N SER A 185 -10.19 8.24 7.42
CA SER A 185 -11.37 8.89 8.00
C SER A 185 -12.61 8.87 7.08
N GLN A 186 -12.41 8.74 5.77
CA GLN A 186 -13.47 8.69 4.76
C GLN A 186 -14.04 7.29 4.50
N TYR A 187 -13.43 6.25 5.10
CA TYR A 187 -13.80 4.85 4.88
C TYR A 187 -14.28 4.22 6.20
N PRO A 188 -15.60 4.08 6.40
CA PRO A 188 -16.15 3.52 7.63
C PRO A 188 -15.69 2.07 7.82
N LEU A 189 -15.44 1.69 9.07
CA LEU A 189 -15.24 0.29 9.45
C LEU A 189 -16.52 -0.47 9.09
N TYR A 190 -16.39 -1.59 8.37
CA TYR A 190 -17.46 -2.58 8.38
C TYR A 190 -17.59 -3.05 9.84
N ARG A 191 -18.78 -2.88 10.41
CA ARG A 191 -19.11 -3.32 11.77
C ARG A 191 -19.58 -4.77 11.76
#